data_AF-A0A1F8S511-F1
#
_entry.id   AF-A0A1F8S511-F1
#
_cell.length_a   1.000
_cell.length_b   1.000
_cell.length_c   1.000
_cell.angle_alpha   90.00
_cell.angle_beta   90.00
_cell.angle_gamma   90.00
#
_symmetry.space_group_name_H-M   'P 1'
#
loop_
_entity.id
_entity.type
_entity.pdbx_description
1 polymer ?
#
loop_
_entity_poly.entity_id
_entity_poly.type
_entity_poly.pdbx_seq_one_letter_code
_entity_poly.pdbx_strand_id
1 'polypeptide(L)'
;MTTQRFPIRIGRRSAAALRLAFGAGSENAWAEVGDGRLVIRFGRATFVTELANLDSWRIEGPFHWITAIGIRRSIRHGDVSFAGSPHGGVRIDLRRRVRLGPFSVPAVWVGADDLDAFAAALAALGVPGEDARRR
;
A
#
# COMPACT_ATOMS: atom_id res chain seq x y z
N MET A 1 -18.61 11.55 2.11
CA MET A 1 -17.25 11.87 2.60
C MET A 1 -16.37 12.12 1.39
N THR A 2 -15.30 12.89 1.49
CA THR A 2 -14.43 13.18 0.33
C THR A 2 -13.51 11.99 0.08
N THR A 3 -13.48 11.49 -1.15
CA THR A 3 -12.60 10.41 -1.57
C THR A 3 -11.29 10.99 -2.10
N GLN A 4 -10.17 10.54 -1.55
CA GLN A 4 -8.83 11.00 -1.89
C GLN A 4 -8.03 9.88 -2.55
N ARG A 5 -7.38 10.18 -3.66
CA ARG A 5 -6.57 9.23 -4.43
C ARG A 5 -5.09 9.65 -4.43
N PHE A 6 -4.23 8.69 -4.15
CA PHE A 6 -2.79 8.81 -4.03
C PHE A 6 -2.12 7.90 -5.07
N PRO A 7 -1.32 8.43 -6.01
CA PRO A 7 -0.59 7.60 -6.95
C PRO A 7 0.45 6.75 -6.21
N ILE A 8 0.67 5.51 -6.66
CA ILE A 8 1.77 4.65 -6.17
C ILE A 8 2.98 4.94 -7.04
N ARG A 9 4.12 5.29 -6.42
CA ARG A 9 5.34 5.61 -7.16
C ARG A 9 5.87 4.36 -7.87
N ILE A 10 6.08 4.47 -9.18
CA ILE A 10 6.72 3.46 -10.01
C ILE A 10 8.14 3.93 -10.34
N GLY A 11 9.15 3.20 -9.85
CA GLY A 11 10.55 3.52 -10.13
C GLY A 11 10.92 3.29 -11.59
N ARG A 12 11.76 4.17 -12.17
CA ARG A 12 12.18 4.07 -13.58
C ARG A 12 12.83 2.72 -13.92
N ARG A 13 13.60 2.15 -12.99
CA ARG A 13 14.30 0.86 -13.16
C ARG A 13 13.37 -0.35 -13.04
N SER A 14 12.30 -0.23 -12.27
CA SER A 14 11.32 -1.30 -12.01
C SER A 14 10.11 -1.25 -12.93
N ALA A 15 9.86 -0.11 -13.59
CA ALA A 15 8.67 0.11 -14.42
C ALA A 15 8.43 -0.99 -15.46
N ALA A 16 9.46 -1.38 -16.22
CA ALA A 16 9.32 -2.43 -17.24
C ALA A 16 8.97 -3.80 -16.62
N ALA A 17 9.68 -4.19 -15.55
CA ALA A 17 9.44 -5.44 -14.85
C ALA A 17 8.04 -5.49 -14.20
N LEU A 18 7.60 -4.39 -13.58
CA LEU A 18 6.29 -4.25 -12.96
C LEU A 18 5.16 -4.29 -13.99
N ARG A 19 5.37 -3.66 -15.15
CA ARG A 19 4.42 -3.68 -16.26
C ARG A 19 4.29 -5.08 -16.85
N LEU A 20 5.40 -5.80 -17.00
CA LEU A 20 5.39 -7.18 -17.51
C LEU A 20 4.75 -8.17 -16.51
N ALA A 21 5.16 -8.12 -15.23
CA ALA A 21 4.74 -9.10 -14.23
C ALA A 21 3.32 -8.84 -13.69
N PHE A 22 2.96 -7.58 -13.46
CA PHE A 22 1.71 -7.21 -12.78
C PHE A 22 0.79 -6.32 -13.62
N GLY A 23 1.25 -5.88 -14.80
CA GLY A 23 0.54 -4.86 -15.58
C GLY A 23 0.55 -3.48 -14.92
N ALA A 24 1.43 -3.26 -13.93
CA ALA A 24 1.45 -2.04 -13.14
C ALA A 24 2.28 -0.94 -13.82
N GLY A 25 1.68 0.24 -13.93
CA GLY A 25 2.25 1.47 -14.44
C GLY A 25 1.69 2.66 -13.67
N SER A 26 2.24 3.85 -13.90
CA SER A 26 1.79 5.08 -13.24
C SER A 26 0.31 5.39 -13.49
N GLU A 27 -0.26 4.93 -14.61
CA GLU A 27 -1.66 5.11 -14.95
C GLU A 27 -2.65 4.25 -14.14
N ASN A 28 -2.19 3.14 -13.56
CA ASN A 28 -3.05 2.13 -12.92
C ASN A 28 -2.50 1.62 -11.58
N ALA A 29 -1.60 2.39 -10.97
CA ALA A 29 -1.05 2.17 -9.65
C ALA A 29 -1.42 3.34 -8.74
N TRP A 30 -2.39 3.13 -7.85
CA TRP A 30 -2.89 4.15 -6.93
C TRP A 30 -3.55 3.51 -5.71
N ALA A 31 -3.60 4.26 -4.61
CA ALA A 31 -4.41 3.97 -3.43
C ALA A 31 -5.47 5.05 -3.28
N GLU A 32 -6.67 4.67 -2.92
CA GLU A 32 -7.80 5.56 -2.72
C GLU A 32 -8.41 5.28 -1.35
N VAL A 33 -8.68 6.35 -0.63
CA VAL A 33 -9.22 6.31 0.72
C VAL A 33 -10.42 7.25 0.78
N GLY A 34 -11.56 6.73 1.22
CA GLY A 34 -12.83 7.47 1.17
C GLY A 34 -14.02 6.53 1.22
N ASP A 35 -15.21 7.10 1.42
CA ASP A 35 -16.48 6.35 1.41
C ASP A 35 -16.48 5.08 2.29
N GLY A 36 -15.78 5.13 3.43
CA GLY A 36 -15.70 4.00 4.36
C GLY A 36 -14.80 2.86 3.88
N ARG A 37 -14.02 3.03 2.80
CA ARG A 37 -13.18 2.00 2.20
C ARG A 37 -11.77 2.49 1.88
N LEU A 38 -10.85 1.53 1.83
CA LEU A 38 -9.52 1.66 1.26
C LEU A 38 -9.46 0.76 0.02
N VAL A 39 -9.15 1.35 -1.12
CA VAL A 39 -8.98 0.66 -2.40
C VAL A 39 -7.54 0.86 -2.86
N ILE A 40 -6.81 -0.22 -3.05
CA ILE A 40 -5.45 -0.20 -3.59
C ILE A 40 -5.48 -0.89 -4.93
N ARG A 41 -5.13 -0.18 -5.99
CA ARG A 41 -4.98 -0.72 -7.33
C ARG A 41 -3.51 -0.71 -7.72
N PHE A 42 -3.02 -1.85 -8.20
CA PHE A 42 -1.67 -1.99 -8.70
C PHE A 42 -1.66 -2.87 -9.94
N GLY A 43 -1.78 -2.22 -11.10
CA GLY A 43 -1.90 -2.94 -12.37
C GLY A 43 -3.19 -3.75 -12.45
N ARG A 44 -3.03 -5.08 -12.55
CA ARG A 44 -4.14 -6.05 -12.61
C ARG A 44 -4.70 -6.42 -11.23
N ALA A 45 -3.97 -6.14 -10.15
CA ALA A 45 -4.42 -6.46 -8.81
C ALA A 45 -5.19 -5.29 -8.20
N THR A 46 -6.30 -5.62 -7.54
CA THR A 46 -7.07 -4.68 -6.74
C THR A 46 -7.29 -5.29 -5.36
N PHE A 47 -6.97 -4.52 -4.33
CA PHE A 47 -7.23 -4.85 -2.94
C PHE A 47 -8.26 -3.87 -2.40
N VAL A 48 -9.32 -4.37 -1.77
CA VAL A 48 -10.39 -3.54 -1.21
C VAL A 48 -10.62 -3.99 0.22
N THR A 49 -10.66 -3.03 1.15
CA THR A 49 -11.03 -3.27 2.54
C THR A 49 -11.84 -2.12 3.09
N GLU A 50 -12.59 -2.38 4.16
CA GLU A 50 -13.33 -1.33 4.88
C GLU A 50 -12.36 -0.55 5.76
N LEU A 51 -12.55 0.77 5.88
CA LEU A 51 -11.77 1.60 6.80
C LEU A 51 -11.90 1.12 8.25
N ALA A 52 -13.08 0.64 8.64
CA ALA A 52 -13.33 0.05 9.96
C ALA A 52 -12.52 -1.23 10.23
N ASN A 53 -11.97 -1.85 9.18
CA ASN A 53 -11.11 -3.03 9.31
C ASN A 53 -9.62 -2.65 9.43
N LEU A 54 -9.26 -1.37 9.27
CA LEU A 54 -7.91 -0.90 9.49
C LEU A 54 -7.63 -0.85 10.99
N ASP A 55 -6.54 -1.48 11.40
CA ASP A 55 -6.10 -1.50 12.80
C ASP A 55 -5.19 -0.32 13.09
N SER A 56 -4.09 -0.22 12.35
CA SER A 56 -3.12 0.86 12.45
C SER A 56 -2.39 1.10 11.13
N TRP A 57 -1.84 2.30 10.97
CA TRP A 57 -0.87 2.59 9.91
C TRP A 57 0.53 2.89 10.49
N ARG A 58 1.56 2.60 9.71
CA ARG A 58 2.94 2.97 10.05
C ARG A 58 3.71 3.36 8.78
N ILE A 59 4.35 4.52 8.78
CA ILE A 59 5.28 4.87 7.69
C ILE A 59 6.64 4.24 8.00
N GLU A 60 7.18 3.46 7.06
CA GLU A 60 8.53 2.90 7.16
C GLU A 60 9.30 3.07 5.84
N GLY A 61 10.63 2.94 5.92
CA GLY A 61 11.55 3.07 4.81
C GLY A 61 12.62 4.15 5.04
N PRO A 62 13.54 4.36 4.07
CA PRO A 62 13.62 3.70 2.77
C PRO A 62 13.98 2.21 2.86
N PHE A 63 13.49 1.41 1.91
CA PHE A 63 13.72 -0.05 1.87
C PHE A 63 14.83 -0.41 0.88
N HIS A 64 15.54 -1.52 1.12
CA HIS A 64 16.49 -2.07 0.15
C HIS A 64 15.77 -2.49 -1.16
N TRP A 65 16.30 -2.07 -2.31
CA TRP A 65 15.60 -2.13 -3.60
C TRP A 65 15.19 -3.54 -4.07
N ILE A 66 15.89 -4.59 -3.63
CA ILE A 66 15.59 -5.99 -4.01
C ILE A 66 14.36 -6.53 -3.27
N THR A 67 14.04 -5.97 -2.10
CA THR A 67 12.90 -6.42 -1.27
C THR A 67 11.65 -5.55 -1.41
N ALA A 68 11.75 -4.38 -2.06
CA ALA A 68 10.74 -3.33 -2.00
C ALA A 68 9.80 -3.21 -3.22
N ILE A 69 9.91 -4.09 -4.23
CA ILE A 69 9.30 -3.84 -5.55
C ILE A 69 8.38 -5.00 -5.97
N GLY A 70 7.09 -4.69 -6.21
CA GLY A 70 6.04 -5.60 -6.70
C GLY A 70 5.05 -6.10 -5.64
N ILE A 71 4.17 -7.03 -6.04
CA ILE A 71 3.24 -7.71 -5.12
C ILE A 71 3.99 -8.83 -4.42
N ARG A 72 4.45 -8.58 -3.20
CA ARG A 72 5.22 -9.57 -2.42
C ARG A 72 4.52 -9.89 -1.13
N ARG A 73 4.36 -11.19 -0.87
CA ARG A 73 3.89 -11.71 0.40
C ARG A 73 5.08 -12.07 1.27
N SER A 74 5.13 -11.59 2.51
CA SER A 74 6.09 -12.10 3.49
C SER A 74 5.76 -13.56 3.81
N ILE A 75 6.73 -14.47 3.68
CA ILE A 75 6.52 -15.89 4.00
C ILE A 75 6.22 -16.07 5.50
N ARG A 76 6.83 -15.24 6.35
CA ARG A 76 6.72 -15.34 7.81
C ARG A 76 5.45 -14.71 8.37
N HIS A 77 5.03 -13.56 7.83
CA HIS A 77 3.93 -12.77 8.39
C HIS A 77 2.71 -12.67 7.47
N GLY A 78 2.86 -13.01 6.19
CA GLY A 78 1.78 -13.03 5.21
C GLY A 78 1.34 -11.66 4.70
N ASP A 79 2.02 -10.57 5.09
CA ASP A 79 1.74 -9.21 4.64
C ASP A 79 2.04 -9.05 3.16
N VAL A 80 1.25 -8.23 2.46
CA VAL A 80 1.34 -8.02 1.01
C VAL A 80 1.79 -6.60 0.71
N SER A 81 2.83 -6.45 -0.10
CA SER A 81 3.30 -5.14 -0.52
C SER A 81 2.76 -4.71 -1.87
N PHE A 82 2.42 -3.43 -2.02
CA PHE A 82 2.10 -2.75 -3.27
C PHE A 82 3.03 -1.54 -3.44
N ALA A 83 4.27 -1.82 -3.82
CA ALA A 83 5.30 -0.79 -3.95
C ALA A 83 5.99 -0.88 -5.32
N GLY A 84 6.13 0.25 -5.98
CA GLY A 84 6.85 0.35 -7.26
C GLY A 84 8.25 0.92 -7.12
N SER A 85 8.65 1.41 -5.93
CA SER A 85 9.93 2.06 -5.67
C SER A 85 10.39 1.87 -4.22
N PRO A 86 11.70 2.03 -3.95
CA PRO A 86 12.30 1.79 -2.63
C PRO A 86 12.20 2.95 -1.64
N HIS A 87 11.53 4.07 -1.97
CA HIS A 87 11.53 5.29 -1.15
C HIS A 87 10.79 5.17 0.18
N GLY A 88 10.04 4.08 0.36
CA GLY A 88 9.31 3.78 1.58
C GLY A 88 7.89 3.33 1.26
N GLY A 89 7.12 3.09 2.32
CA GLY A 89 5.75 2.65 2.21
C GLY A 89 5.00 2.87 3.50
N VAL A 90 3.68 3.01 3.38
CA VAL A 90 2.77 2.98 4.53
C VAL A 90 2.32 1.54 4.72
N ARG A 91 2.74 0.92 5.82
CA ARG A 91 2.17 -0.34 6.30
C ARG A 91 0.81 -0.05 6.90
N ILE A 92 -0.15 -0.91 6.61
CA ILE A 92 -1.49 -0.86 7.17
C ILE A 92 -1.81 -2.26 7.69
N ASP A 93 -1.94 -2.37 9.01
CA ASP A 93 -2.35 -3.60 9.67
C ASP A 93 -3.88 -3.71 9.68
N LEU A 94 -4.40 -4.92 9.53
CA LEU A 94 -5.83 -5.19 9.40
C LEU A 94 -6.33 -5.96 10.61
N ARG A 95 -7.44 -5.50 11.18
CA ARG A 95 -8.12 -6.17 12.31
C ARG A 95 -8.57 -7.58 11.93
N ARG A 96 -9.10 -7.72 10.71
CA ARG A 96 -9.46 -9.00 10.10
C ARG A 96 -8.73 -9.16 8.78
N ARG A 97 -8.27 -10.38 8.52
CA ARG A 97 -7.57 -10.71 7.28
C ARG A 97 -8.48 -10.52 6.07
N VAL A 98 -7.96 -9.89 5.03
CA VAL A 98 -8.68 -9.66 3.77
C VAL A 98 -8.19 -10.64 2.72
N ARG A 99 -9.11 -11.19 1.93
CA ARG A 99 -8.75 -12.11 0.85
C ARG A 99 -8.25 -11.35 -0.37
N LEU A 100 -7.08 -11.74 -0.86
CA LEU A 100 -6.50 -11.31 -2.13
C LEU A 100 -6.20 -12.55 -2.97
N GLY A 101 -7.14 -12.93 -3.85
CA GLY A 101 -7.08 -14.21 -4.54
C GLY A 101 -7.08 -15.39 -3.55
N PRO A 102 -6.13 -16.35 -3.64
CA PRO A 102 -6.04 -17.48 -2.72
C PRO A 102 -5.42 -17.12 -1.36
N PHE A 103 -4.99 -15.87 -1.15
CA PHE A 103 -4.25 -15.45 0.04
C PHE A 103 -5.12 -14.72 1.05
N SER A 104 -4.83 -14.95 2.34
CA SER A 104 -5.43 -14.24 3.47
C SER A 104 -4.41 -13.25 4.05
N VAL A 105 -4.63 -11.97 3.78
CA VAL A 105 -3.68 -10.88 4.00
C VAL A 105 -3.97 -10.20 5.35
N PRO A 106 -3.04 -10.22 6.32
CA PRO A 106 -3.20 -9.56 7.62
C PRO A 106 -2.73 -8.10 7.62
N ALA A 107 -1.87 -7.70 6.68
CA ALA A 107 -1.38 -6.34 6.54
C ALA A 107 -1.00 -6.05 5.09
N VAL A 108 -1.09 -4.79 4.69
CA VAL A 108 -0.72 -4.34 3.34
C VAL A 108 0.27 -3.18 3.39
N TRP A 109 1.21 -3.14 2.46
CA TRP A 109 2.08 -1.98 2.26
C TRP A 109 1.67 -1.19 1.03
N VAL A 110 1.65 0.13 1.14
CA VAL A 110 1.33 1.04 0.04
C VAL A 110 2.50 1.98 -0.20
N GLY A 111 3.16 1.85 -1.35
CA GLY A 111 4.23 2.75 -1.79
C GLY A 111 3.70 4.04 -2.44
N ALA A 112 2.83 4.78 -1.75
CA ALA A 112 2.29 6.04 -2.24
C ALA A 112 3.43 7.01 -2.61
N ASP A 113 3.23 7.82 -3.64
CA ASP A 113 4.20 8.83 -4.07
C ASP A 113 4.47 9.87 -2.98
N ASP A 114 3.38 10.28 -2.31
CA ASP A 114 3.39 11.09 -1.10
C ASP A 114 2.92 10.23 0.09
N LEU A 115 3.88 9.69 0.84
CA LEU A 115 3.62 8.84 2.01
C LEU A 115 3.02 9.64 3.17
N ASP A 116 3.48 10.88 3.35
CA ASP A 116 3.05 11.77 4.43
C ASP A 116 1.58 12.19 4.21
N ALA A 117 1.21 12.58 2.98
CA ALA A 117 -0.17 12.92 2.66
C ALA A 117 -1.12 11.72 2.75
N PHE A 118 -0.67 10.53 2.35
CA PHE A 118 -1.49 9.32 2.46
C PHE A 118 -1.73 8.93 3.93
N ALA A 119 -0.69 8.98 4.77
CA ALA A 119 -0.81 8.74 6.20
C ALA A 119 -1.69 9.79 6.89
N ALA A 120 -1.55 11.06 6.53
CA ALA A 120 -2.39 12.14 7.05
C ALA A 120 -3.88 11.92 6.71
N ALA A 121 -4.20 11.42 5.51
CA ALA A 121 -5.57 11.07 5.14
C ALA A 121 -6.12 9.90 5.97
N LEU A 122 -5.32 8.86 6.22
CA LEU A 122 -5.71 7.76 7.12
C LEU A 122 -5.96 8.24 8.55
N ALA A 123 -5.08 9.11 9.07
CA ALA A 123 -5.24 9.71 10.39
C ALA A 123 -6.49 10.59 10.49
N ALA A 124 -6.79 11.40 9.47
CA ALA A 124 -7.99 12.22 9.39
C ALA A 124 -9.28 11.38 9.38
N LEU A 125 -9.20 10.15 8.91
CA LEU A 125 -10.29 9.17 8.90
C LEU A 125 -10.37 8.34 10.20
N GLY A 126 -9.56 8.66 11.21
CA GLY A 126 -9.59 8.04 12.53
C GLY A 126 -8.79 6.74 12.65
N VAL A 127 -7.94 6.42 11.66
CA VAL A 127 -7.03 5.26 11.76
C VAL A 127 -5.80 5.68 12.57
N PRO A 128 -5.50 5.02 13.71
CA PRO A 128 -4.32 5.35 14.50
C PRO A 128 -3.05 4.93 13.76
N GLY A 129 -1.94 5.61 14.03
CA GLY A 129 -0.66 5.23 13.43
C GLY A 129 0.50 6.15 13.77
N GLU A 130 1.68 5.78 13.30
CA GLU A 130 2.93 6.49 13.60
C GLU A 130 3.88 6.58 12.38
N ASP A 131 4.69 7.63 12.34
CA ASP A 131 5.81 7.75 11.40
C ASP A 131 7.07 7.19 12.05
N ALA A 132 7.41 5.93 11.73
CA ALA A 132 8.58 5.27 12.31
C ALA A 132 9.91 5.84 11.78
N ARG A 133 9.89 6.69 10.74
CA ARG A 133 11.08 7.39 10.24
C ARG A 133 11.55 8.50 11.21
N ARG A 134 10.69 8.94 12.13
CA ARG A 134 10.94 10.04 13.07
C ARG A 134 11.25 9.57 14.49
N ARG A 135 11.41 8.26 14.69
CA ARG A 135 11.58 7.62 16.00
C ARG A 135 13.02 7.17 16.24
#